data_AF-A0A2T7SQD2-F1
#
_entry.id   AF-A0A2T7SQD2-F1
#
_cell.length_a   1.000
_cell.length_b   1.000
_cell.length_c   1.000
_cell.angle_alpha   90.00
_cell.angle_beta   90.00
_cell.angle_gamma   90.00
#
_symmetry.space_group_name_H-M   'P 1'
#
loop_
_entity.id
_entity.type
_entity.pdbx_description
1 polymer ?
#
loop_
_entity_poly.entity_id
_entity_poly.type
_entity_poly.pdbx_seq_one_letter_code
_entity_poly.pdbx_strand_id
1 'polypeptide(L)'
;MKGYIMTNVIAQSTTSTNANATIAMVSEFVNAMPAVSINEGNSTATTHTVSATAKAADLAFTSTQKTLELLTHKREAWEQGAYRTANQYLYQLLAECYAFYKSMEGATDAAKAKRQALKDYCVFRNLKFNDSTHSINRIVACVFGVDRRRVSAYATALRKALNNKVEPKNLVDFFFNAGGLEEVRTNKSPTALTVNDKAAIASKRISAKKLGTVQSEELKQQLDAAKIGANTVLLGTWNADGSIDVRAVVDGTGVLNAALASYYSADKAAREKAEIEQQQSTIQQQKLDAAQAAADQALVA
;
A
#
# COMPACT_ATOMS: atom_id res chain seq x y z
N MET A 1 46.15 30.48 -60.25
CA MET A 1 44.99 31.06 -59.54
C MET A 1 44.11 29.91 -59.08
N LYS A 2 44.26 29.57 -57.79
CA LYS A 2 43.25 29.67 -56.73
C LYS A 2 42.25 28.51 -56.74
N GLY A 3 42.63 27.46 -56.01
CA GLY A 3 41.71 26.48 -55.47
C GLY A 3 40.91 27.06 -54.31
N TYR A 4 39.72 26.51 -54.08
CA TYR A 4 38.96 26.75 -52.87
C TYR A 4 38.22 25.46 -52.49
N ILE A 5 38.71 24.85 -51.42
CA ILE A 5 38.08 23.79 -50.65
C ILE A 5 37.02 24.50 -49.79
N MET A 6 35.74 24.16 -49.95
CA MET A 6 34.70 24.63 -49.03
C MET A 6 34.47 23.59 -47.94
N THR A 7 35.03 23.90 -46.78
CA THR A 7 34.92 23.24 -45.50
C THR A 7 33.52 23.44 -44.91
N ASN A 8 32.97 22.37 -44.36
CA ASN A 8 31.70 22.31 -43.65
C ASN A 8 31.84 23.01 -42.28
N VAL A 9 31.19 24.15 -42.08
CA VAL A 9 31.15 24.89 -40.80
C VAL A 9 29.77 24.70 -40.18
N ILE A 10 29.67 23.77 -39.23
CA ILE A 10 28.51 23.63 -38.34
C ILE A 10 28.64 24.70 -37.26
N ALA A 11 27.63 25.57 -37.21
CA ALA A 11 27.41 26.51 -36.12
C ALA A 11 27.09 25.74 -34.83
N GLN A 12 27.92 25.92 -33.80
CA GLN A 12 27.55 25.69 -32.41
C GLN A 12 27.82 26.97 -31.63
N SER A 13 26.74 27.71 -31.36
CA SER A 13 26.71 28.73 -30.32
C SER A 13 26.79 28.06 -28.96
N THR A 14 27.95 28.15 -28.33
CA THR A 14 28.18 27.79 -26.93
C THR A 14 27.80 28.98 -26.04
N THR A 15 26.53 29.09 -25.67
CA THR A 15 26.14 29.90 -24.50
C THR A 15 26.48 29.12 -23.24
N SER A 16 27.60 29.51 -22.64
CA SER A 16 28.01 29.19 -21.27
C SER A 16 27.04 29.84 -20.28
N THR A 17 26.21 29.06 -19.59
CA THR A 17 25.73 29.40 -18.24
C THR A 17 25.16 28.15 -17.54
N ASN A 18 25.50 27.99 -16.25
CA ASN A 18 24.88 27.09 -15.25
C ASN A 18 25.43 25.66 -15.05
N ALA A 19 26.72 25.42 -15.31
CA ALA A 19 27.44 24.31 -14.65
C ALA A 19 27.93 24.66 -13.22
N ASN A 20 27.89 25.94 -12.83
CA ASN A 20 28.41 26.42 -11.54
C ASN A 20 27.40 26.41 -10.36
N ALA A 21 26.13 26.08 -10.59
CA ALA A 21 25.13 26.04 -9.50
C ALA A 21 25.12 24.69 -8.75
N THR A 22 25.50 23.60 -9.40
CA THR A 22 25.42 22.24 -8.82
C THR A 22 26.65 21.84 -8.01
N ILE A 23 27.80 22.49 -8.25
CA ILE A 23 29.04 22.23 -7.49
C ILE A 23 29.06 23.05 -6.19
N ALA A 24 28.34 24.18 -6.12
CA ALA A 24 28.18 24.95 -4.89
C ALA A 24 27.40 24.20 -3.80
N MET A 25 26.37 23.41 -4.16
CA MET A 25 25.57 22.66 -3.17
C MET A 25 26.26 21.41 -2.60
N VAL A 26 27.29 20.89 -3.26
CA VAL A 26 28.06 19.73 -2.76
C VAL A 26 29.22 20.18 -1.86
N SER A 27 29.73 21.40 -2.06
CA SER A 27 30.77 22.00 -1.21
C SER A 27 30.27 22.46 0.16
N GLU A 28 28.97 22.71 0.34
CA GLU A 28 28.39 23.05 1.65
C GLU A 28 28.12 21.82 2.53
N PHE A 29 28.13 20.61 1.95
CA PHE A 29 27.77 19.38 2.68
C PHE A 29 28.88 18.84 3.60
N VAL A 30 30.12 19.29 3.45
CA VAL A 30 31.25 18.88 4.32
C VAL A 30 31.45 19.84 5.50
N ASN A 31 30.87 21.06 5.45
CA ASN A 31 31.10 22.11 6.46
C ASN A 31 29.90 22.41 7.39
N ALA A 32 28.84 21.61 7.38
CA ALA A 32 27.63 21.87 8.17
C ALA A 32 27.43 20.94 9.37
N MET A 33 28.50 20.49 10.03
CA MET A 33 28.42 20.15 11.45
C MET A 33 28.75 21.42 12.23
N PRO A 34 27.82 22.03 12.97
CA PRO A 34 28.20 23.08 13.89
C PRO A 34 29.15 22.44 14.90
N ALA A 35 30.35 23.01 15.05
CA ALA A 35 31.18 22.74 16.20
C ALA A 35 30.33 23.10 17.43
N VAL A 36 29.85 22.09 18.17
CA VAL A 36 29.14 22.30 19.42
C VAL A 36 30.17 22.87 20.39
N SER A 37 30.16 24.20 20.53
CA SER A 37 30.94 24.90 21.54
C SER A 37 30.26 24.64 22.88
N ILE A 38 30.88 23.78 23.68
CA ILE A 38 30.41 23.45 25.03
C ILE A 38 30.76 24.67 25.89
N ASN A 39 29.76 25.45 26.28
CA ASN A 39 29.96 26.57 27.20
C ASN A 39 30.26 25.98 28.59
N GLU A 40 31.48 26.14 29.09
CA GLU A 40 31.89 25.78 30.45
C GLU A 40 31.23 26.74 31.45
N GLY A 41 29.91 26.58 31.66
CA GLY A 41 29.09 27.45 32.48
C GLY A 41 28.58 26.77 33.74
N ASN A 42 29.33 26.93 34.83
CA ASN A 42 28.91 26.86 36.23
C ASN A 42 28.56 25.48 36.85
N SER A 43 29.59 24.72 37.23
CA SER A 43 29.46 23.69 38.26
C SER A 43 29.38 24.34 39.64
N THR A 44 28.19 24.37 40.23
CA THR A 44 28.04 24.73 41.64
C THR A 44 28.56 23.55 42.47
N ALA A 45 29.73 23.73 43.07
CA ALA A 45 30.37 22.76 43.94
C ALA A 45 29.50 22.54 45.20
N THR A 46 28.90 21.36 45.33
CA THR A 46 28.41 20.86 46.61
C THR A 46 29.29 19.69 47.03
N THR A 47 30.14 19.94 48.01
CA THR A 47 31.09 18.99 48.58
C THR A 47 30.36 17.94 49.42
N HIS A 48 30.23 16.73 48.89
CA HIS A 48 29.97 15.53 49.70
C HIS A 48 31.21 14.66 49.73
N THR A 49 31.81 14.51 50.90
CA THR A 49 32.96 13.64 51.15
C THR A 49 32.52 12.18 51.04
N VAL A 50 32.92 11.51 49.98
CA VAL A 50 32.72 10.06 49.80
C VAL A 50 34.07 9.38 49.54
N SER A 51 34.28 8.24 50.19
CA SER A 51 35.48 7.39 50.14
C SER A 51 35.98 7.16 48.71
N ALA A 52 37.29 6.91 48.51
CA ALA A 52 37.93 6.85 47.18
C ALA A 52 37.22 5.94 46.14
N THR A 53 36.58 4.86 46.59
CA THR A 53 35.71 3.97 45.78
C THR A 53 34.39 4.61 45.36
N ALA A 54 33.76 5.41 46.21
CA ALA A 54 32.55 6.15 45.89
C ALA A 54 32.83 7.39 45.01
N LYS A 55 34.01 8.01 45.14
CA LYS A 55 34.46 9.10 44.26
C LYS A 55 34.77 8.62 42.84
N ALA A 56 35.36 7.43 42.70
CA ALA A 56 35.56 6.79 41.39
C ALA A 56 34.23 6.37 40.74
N ALA A 57 33.27 5.88 41.53
CA ALA A 57 31.93 5.55 41.04
C ALA A 57 31.15 6.79 40.59
N ASP A 58 31.25 7.91 41.32
CA ASP A 58 30.59 9.18 40.99
C ASP A 58 31.19 9.85 39.73
N LEU A 59 32.52 9.77 39.58
CA LEU A 59 33.22 10.18 38.35
C LEU A 59 32.81 9.32 37.15
N ALA A 60 32.73 7.99 37.33
CA ALA A 60 32.30 7.06 36.29
C ALA A 60 30.83 7.28 35.90
N PHE A 61 29.96 7.57 36.87
CA PHE A 61 28.57 7.93 36.62
C PHE A 61 28.48 9.22 35.81
N THR A 62 29.18 10.28 36.23
CA THR A 62 29.19 11.57 35.54
C THR A 62 29.74 11.46 34.12
N SER A 63 30.83 10.69 33.91
CA SER A 63 31.38 10.48 32.56
C SER A 63 30.43 9.68 31.67
N THR A 64 29.74 8.69 32.24
CA THR A 64 28.74 7.88 31.52
C THR A 64 27.54 8.74 31.15
N GLN A 65 27.03 9.55 32.07
CA GLN A 65 25.94 10.48 31.83
C GLN A 65 26.28 11.44 30.68
N LYS A 66 27.43 12.11 30.72
CA LYS A 66 27.89 13.00 29.63
C LYS A 66 27.97 12.28 28.29
N THR A 67 28.44 11.04 28.29
CA THR A 67 28.51 10.23 27.07
C THR A 67 27.12 9.92 26.51
N LEU A 68 26.17 9.54 27.37
CA LEU A 68 24.79 9.24 26.96
C LEU A 68 24.04 10.49 26.49
N GLU A 69 24.24 11.64 27.14
CA GLU A 69 23.70 12.93 26.70
C GLU A 69 24.24 13.31 25.31
N LEU A 70 25.55 13.16 25.09
CA LEU A 70 26.16 13.39 23.78
C LEU A 70 25.59 12.45 22.70
N LEU A 71 25.43 11.16 23.02
CA LEU A 71 24.82 10.19 22.10
C LEU A 71 23.36 10.53 21.80
N THR A 72 22.62 11.04 22.79
CA THR A 72 21.23 11.48 22.63
C THR A 72 21.13 12.65 21.65
N HIS A 73 21.99 13.66 21.79
CA HIS A 73 22.03 14.79 20.86
C HIS A 73 22.46 14.38 19.44
N LYS A 74 23.43 13.46 19.33
CA LYS A 74 23.83 12.91 18.02
C LYS A 74 22.67 12.19 17.34
N ARG A 75 21.89 11.41 18.09
CA ARG A 75 20.68 10.74 17.59
C ARG A 75 19.65 11.77 17.10
N GLU A 76 19.35 12.80 17.90
CA GLU A 76 18.38 13.84 17.55
C GLU A 76 18.77 14.61 16.28
N ALA A 77 20.05 14.98 16.17
CA ALA A 77 20.58 15.64 14.97
C ALA A 77 20.47 14.73 13.73
N TRP A 78 20.77 13.44 13.87
CA TRP A 78 20.61 12.47 12.80
C TRP A 78 19.15 12.28 12.39
N GLU A 79 18.23 12.17 13.36
CA GLU A 79 16.79 12.00 13.13
C GLU A 79 16.17 13.19 12.39
N GLN A 80 16.48 14.41 12.84
CA GLN A 80 15.90 15.64 12.28
C GLN A 80 16.54 16.07 10.96
N GLY A 81 17.81 15.72 10.76
CA GLY A 81 18.59 16.04 9.56
C GLY A 81 18.57 14.90 8.55
N ALA A 82 19.58 14.03 8.62
CA ALA A 82 19.88 13.03 7.60
C ALA A 82 18.73 12.02 7.39
N TYR A 83 18.14 11.50 8.47
CA TYR A 83 17.06 10.51 8.39
C TYR A 83 15.79 11.10 7.75
N ARG A 84 15.33 12.25 8.24
CA ARG A 84 14.17 12.95 7.68
C ARG A 84 14.37 13.32 6.21
N THR A 85 15.54 13.85 5.87
CA THR A 85 15.89 14.24 4.49
C THR A 85 15.93 13.03 3.55
N ALA A 86 16.55 11.93 3.97
CA ALA A 86 16.57 10.70 3.18
C ALA A 86 15.16 10.14 2.93
N ASN A 87 14.30 10.16 3.95
CA ASN A 87 12.91 9.75 3.82
C ASN A 87 12.10 10.67 2.90
N GLN A 88 12.35 11.98 2.96
CA GLN A 88 11.72 12.95 2.05
C GLN A 88 12.04 12.63 0.59
N TYR A 89 13.32 12.38 0.27
CA TYR A 89 13.72 11.97 -1.08
C TYR A 89 13.11 10.64 -1.49
N LEU A 90 13.03 9.66 -0.59
CA LEU A 90 12.36 8.40 -0.85
C LEU A 90 10.87 8.62 -1.19
N TYR A 91 10.17 9.48 -0.46
CA TYR A 91 8.75 9.75 -0.68
C TYR A 91 8.51 10.51 -1.99
N GLN A 92 9.40 11.42 -2.37
CA GLN A 92 9.37 12.08 -3.67
C GLN A 92 9.53 11.07 -4.82
N LEU A 93 10.50 10.17 -4.73
CA LEU A 93 10.70 9.12 -5.73
C LEU A 93 9.47 8.20 -5.83
N LEU A 94 8.85 7.85 -4.71
CA LEU A 94 7.60 7.08 -4.70
C LEU A 94 6.43 7.86 -5.32
N ALA A 95 6.37 9.18 -5.14
CA ALA A 95 5.38 10.05 -5.76
C ALA A 95 5.53 10.09 -7.29
N GLU A 96 6.76 10.12 -7.79
CA GLU A 96 7.04 10.02 -9.24
C GLU A 96 6.62 8.66 -9.80
N CYS A 97 6.95 7.56 -9.12
CA CYS A 97 6.47 6.22 -9.50
C CYS A 97 4.94 6.16 -9.57
N TYR A 98 4.27 6.81 -8.61
CA TYR A 98 2.83 6.85 -8.54
C TYR A 98 2.20 7.75 -9.61
N ALA A 99 2.82 8.89 -9.91
CA ALA A 99 2.42 9.77 -11.02
C ALA A 99 2.56 9.05 -12.37
N PHE A 100 3.63 8.29 -12.56
CA PHE A 100 3.80 7.45 -13.75
C PHE A 100 2.68 6.42 -13.87
N TYR A 101 2.32 5.75 -12.77
CA TYR A 101 1.16 4.86 -12.72
C TYR A 101 -0.15 5.57 -13.13
N LYS A 102 -0.42 6.75 -12.56
CA LYS A 102 -1.59 7.55 -12.89
C LYS A 102 -1.63 7.96 -14.36
N SER A 103 -0.47 8.23 -14.96
CA SER A 103 -0.36 8.55 -16.40
C SER A 103 -0.73 7.39 -17.34
N MET A 104 -0.88 6.19 -16.79
CA MET A 104 -1.32 4.98 -17.48
C MET A 104 -2.79 4.64 -17.18
N GLU A 105 -3.55 5.46 -16.47
CA GLU A 105 -4.98 5.24 -16.26
C GLU A 105 -5.80 5.59 -17.53
N GLY A 106 -7.00 5.02 -17.65
CA GLY A 106 -7.91 5.27 -18.78
C GLY A 106 -7.77 4.32 -19.98
N ALA A 107 -8.59 4.53 -21.00
CA ALA A 107 -8.69 3.65 -22.18
C ALA A 107 -7.96 4.18 -23.42
N THR A 108 -7.23 5.29 -23.30
CA THR A 108 -6.52 5.92 -24.42
C THR A 108 -5.41 5.03 -24.97
N ASP A 109 -5.11 5.13 -26.26
CA ASP A 109 -4.06 4.32 -26.87
C ASP A 109 -2.67 4.66 -26.33
N ALA A 110 -2.44 5.92 -25.95
CA ALA A 110 -1.23 6.33 -25.24
C ALA A 110 -1.09 5.63 -23.87
N ALA A 111 -2.18 5.46 -23.11
CA ALA A 111 -2.15 4.74 -21.84
C ALA A 111 -1.90 3.24 -22.05
N LYS A 112 -2.50 2.63 -23.08
CA LYS A 112 -2.23 1.22 -23.44
C LYS A 112 -0.77 1.02 -23.85
N ALA A 113 -0.23 1.91 -24.69
CA ALA A 113 1.16 1.87 -25.12
C ALA A 113 2.13 1.95 -23.94
N LYS A 114 1.89 2.84 -22.96
CA LYS A 114 2.71 2.92 -21.74
C LYS A 114 2.64 1.64 -20.90
N ARG A 115 1.46 1.03 -20.75
CA ARG A 115 1.32 -0.25 -20.02
C ARG A 115 2.09 -1.37 -20.71
N GLN A 116 2.06 -1.42 -22.04
CA GLN A 116 2.81 -2.40 -22.81
C GLN A 116 4.31 -2.15 -22.68
N ALA A 117 4.76 -0.90 -22.87
CA ALA A 117 6.16 -0.51 -22.70
C ALA A 117 6.70 -0.86 -21.30
N LEU A 118 5.88 -0.73 -20.24
CA LEU A 118 6.25 -1.18 -18.90
C LEU A 118 6.48 -2.69 -18.83
N LYS A 119 5.61 -3.50 -19.45
CA LYS A 119 5.79 -4.96 -19.51
C LYS A 119 7.06 -5.32 -20.26
N ASP A 120 7.29 -4.69 -21.41
CA ASP A 120 8.47 -4.93 -22.24
C ASP A 120 9.76 -4.54 -21.50
N TYR A 121 9.73 -3.41 -20.77
CA TYR A 121 10.84 -2.97 -19.94
C TYR A 121 11.12 -3.92 -18.76
N CYS A 122 10.09 -4.52 -18.17
CA CYS A 122 10.27 -5.56 -17.14
C CYS A 122 11.02 -6.78 -17.72
N VAL A 123 10.66 -7.21 -18.93
CA VAL A 123 11.33 -8.32 -19.62
C VAL A 123 12.78 -7.96 -19.95
N PHE A 124 13.02 -6.75 -20.48
CA PHE A 124 14.36 -6.23 -20.75
C PHE A 124 15.26 -6.23 -19.50
N ARG A 125 14.70 -5.90 -18.34
CA ARG A 125 15.41 -5.92 -17.04
C ARG A 125 15.46 -7.32 -16.40
N ASN A 126 15.01 -8.36 -17.10
CA ASN A 126 14.92 -9.75 -16.62
C ASN A 126 14.13 -9.89 -15.30
N LEU A 127 13.09 -9.05 -15.12
CA LEU A 127 12.18 -9.08 -13.98
C LEU A 127 10.97 -9.94 -14.31
N LYS A 128 10.80 -11.05 -13.57
CA LYS A 128 9.70 -11.99 -13.77
C LYS A 128 8.52 -11.63 -12.88
N PHE A 129 7.37 -11.34 -13.50
CA PHE A 129 6.10 -11.11 -12.80
C PHE A 129 5.03 -12.06 -13.33
N ASN A 130 4.05 -12.37 -12.48
CA ASN A 130 2.82 -13.04 -12.95
C ASN A 130 1.86 -12.01 -13.55
N ASP A 131 0.90 -12.47 -14.35
CA ASP A 131 -0.07 -11.58 -14.99
C ASP A 131 -0.99 -10.87 -14.00
N SER A 132 -1.26 -11.49 -12.85
CA SER A 132 -2.02 -10.89 -11.76
C SER A 132 -1.25 -9.82 -10.96
N THR A 133 0.04 -9.60 -11.24
CA THR A 133 0.85 -8.60 -10.56
C THR A 133 0.41 -7.21 -10.97
N HIS A 134 -0.02 -6.43 -9.98
CA HIS A 134 -0.44 -5.04 -10.14
C HIS A 134 0.67 -4.17 -10.77
N SER A 135 0.30 -3.26 -11.68
CA SER A 135 1.28 -2.41 -12.39
C SER A 135 2.15 -1.57 -11.45
N ILE A 136 1.62 -1.09 -10.32
CA ILE A 136 2.41 -0.39 -9.29
C ILE A 136 3.58 -1.26 -8.79
N ASN A 137 3.36 -2.56 -8.55
CA ASN A 137 4.45 -3.45 -8.12
C ASN A 137 5.54 -3.57 -9.19
N ARG A 138 5.15 -3.61 -10.46
CA ARG A 138 6.09 -3.69 -11.60
C ARG A 138 6.93 -2.41 -11.69
N ILE A 139 6.30 -1.23 -11.59
CA ILE A 139 6.98 0.08 -11.63
C ILE A 139 8.00 0.18 -10.49
N VAL A 140 7.56 -0.11 -9.26
CA VAL A 140 8.43 -0.04 -8.08
C VAL A 140 9.60 -1.03 -8.22
N ALA A 141 9.38 -2.24 -8.73
CA ALA A 141 10.46 -3.19 -8.96
C ALA A 141 11.45 -2.74 -10.05
N CYS A 142 10.99 -2.07 -11.11
CA CYS A 142 11.88 -1.51 -12.12
C CYS A 142 12.82 -0.43 -11.56
N VAL A 143 12.34 0.37 -10.61
CA VAL A 143 13.08 1.47 -9.98
C VAL A 143 13.96 0.98 -8.83
N PHE A 144 13.41 0.19 -7.91
CA PHE A 144 14.08 -0.25 -6.68
C PHE A 144 14.75 -1.63 -6.80
N GLY A 145 14.64 -2.30 -7.94
CA GLY A 145 15.31 -3.58 -8.21
C GLY A 145 14.58 -4.80 -7.63
N VAL A 146 15.35 -5.87 -7.38
CA VAL A 146 14.85 -7.22 -7.11
C VAL A 146 14.54 -7.52 -5.63
N ASP A 147 14.77 -6.56 -4.73
CA ASP A 147 14.41 -6.74 -3.31
C ASP A 147 12.89 -6.81 -3.16
N ARG A 148 12.40 -8.05 -3.12
CA ARG A 148 10.97 -8.36 -3.05
C ARG A 148 10.31 -7.79 -1.80
N ARG A 149 11.01 -7.73 -0.66
CA ARG A 149 10.43 -7.22 0.60
C ARG A 149 10.21 -5.72 0.49
N ARG A 150 11.24 -4.99 0.04
CA ARG A 150 11.16 -3.54 -0.16
C ARG A 150 10.13 -3.15 -1.21
N VAL A 151 10.15 -3.81 -2.37
CA VAL A 151 9.17 -3.57 -3.44
C VAL A 151 7.74 -3.81 -2.94
N SER A 152 7.52 -4.91 -2.20
CA SER A 152 6.20 -5.21 -1.66
C SER A 152 5.75 -4.14 -0.67
N ALA A 153 6.62 -3.69 0.23
CA ALA A 153 6.27 -2.67 1.22
C ALA A 153 5.84 -1.35 0.52
N TYR A 154 6.65 -0.89 -0.43
CA TYR A 154 6.42 0.37 -1.15
C TYR A 154 5.16 0.29 -2.01
N ALA A 155 5.00 -0.80 -2.76
CA ALA A 155 3.83 -0.97 -3.61
C ALA A 155 2.54 -1.09 -2.78
N THR A 156 2.57 -1.72 -1.60
CA THR A 156 1.42 -1.76 -0.69
C THR A 156 1.05 -0.37 -0.19
N ALA A 157 2.02 0.46 0.21
CA ALA A 157 1.76 1.83 0.65
C ALA A 157 1.15 2.68 -0.48
N LEU A 158 1.69 2.58 -1.70
CA LEU A 158 1.15 3.26 -2.89
C LEU A 158 -0.27 2.80 -3.24
N ARG A 159 -0.57 1.50 -3.10
CA ARG A 159 -1.92 0.97 -3.33
C ARG A 159 -2.92 1.46 -2.27
N LYS A 160 -2.48 1.69 -1.04
CA LYS A 160 -3.34 2.33 -0.03
C LYS A 160 -3.61 3.79 -0.34
N ALA A 161 -2.59 4.53 -0.80
CA ALA A 161 -2.81 5.88 -1.30
C ALA A 161 -3.81 5.91 -2.47
N LEU A 162 -3.72 4.94 -3.40
CA LEU A 162 -4.69 4.77 -4.48
C LEU A 162 -6.11 4.50 -3.97
N ASN A 163 -6.27 3.60 -2.99
CA ASN A 163 -7.57 3.32 -2.39
C ASN A 163 -8.15 4.54 -1.66
N ASN A 164 -7.30 5.35 -1.05
CA ASN A 164 -7.66 6.61 -0.40
C ASN A 164 -7.83 7.77 -1.40
N LYS A 165 -7.70 7.51 -2.71
CA LYS A 165 -7.83 8.50 -3.79
C LYS A 165 -6.89 9.71 -3.62
N VAL A 166 -5.70 9.47 -3.06
CA VAL A 166 -4.67 10.50 -2.91
C VAL A 166 -4.09 10.84 -4.27
N GLU A 167 -3.99 12.13 -4.60
CA GLU A 167 -3.34 12.59 -5.82
C GLU A 167 -1.81 12.51 -5.70
N PRO A 168 -1.06 12.27 -6.79
CA PRO A 168 0.39 12.12 -6.73
C PRO A 168 1.13 13.30 -6.08
N LYS A 169 0.67 14.53 -6.31
CA LYS A 169 1.26 15.73 -5.68
C LYS A 169 1.13 15.75 -4.15
N ASN A 170 0.11 15.11 -3.60
CA ASN A 170 -0.17 15.10 -2.16
C ASN A 170 0.39 13.85 -1.48
N LEU A 171 1.08 12.97 -2.22
CA LEU A 171 1.53 11.68 -1.69
C LEU A 171 2.60 11.84 -0.60
N VAL A 172 3.50 12.81 -0.77
CA VAL A 172 4.58 13.08 0.18
C VAL A 172 3.99 13.51 1.53
N ASP A 173 3.08 14.49 1.51
CA ASP A 173 2.39 14.97 2.71
C ASP A 173 1.55 13.87 3.35
N PHE A 174 0.90 13.03 2.53
CA PHE A 174 0.14 11.88 3.02
C PHE A 174 1.03 10.91 3.83
N PHE A 175 2.26 10.64 3.40
CA PHE A 175 3.18 9.79 4.17
C PHE A 175 3.66 10.47 5.46
N PHE A 176 3.99 11.76 5.43
CA PHE A 176 4.41 12.48 6.63
C PHE A 176 3.29 12.58 7.67
N ASN A 177 2.07 12.95 7.25
CA ASN A 177 0.92 13.07 8.14
C ASN A 177 0.50 11.73 8.76
N ALA A 178 0.78 10.61 8.08
CA ALA A 178 0.51 9.28 8.59
C ALA A 178 1.57 8.77 9.58
N GLY A 179 2.66 9.50 9.84
CA GLY A 179 3.77 9.03 10.67
C GLY A 179 4.80 8.18 9.92
N GLY A 180 4.73 8.17 8.60
CA GLY A 180 5.68 7.50 7.71
C GLY A 180 5.07 6.37 6.87
N LEU A 181 5.92 5.83 6.00
CA LEU A 181 5.56 4.77 5.05
C LEU A 181 5.05 3.49 5.74
N GLU A 182 5.70 3.06 6.82
CA GLU A 182 5.35 1.82 7.53
C GLU A 182 3.99 1.93 8.25
N GLU A 183 3.67 3.12 8.76
CA GLU A 183 2.34 3.40 9.33
C GLU A 183 1.27 3.34 8.25
N VAL A 184 1.50 3.96 7.08
CA VAL A 184 0.59 3.79 5.94
C VAL A 184 0.44 2.31 5.58
N ARG A 185 1.52 1.54 5.53
CA ARG A 185 1.50 0.10 5.21
C ARG A 185 0.75 -0.73 6.25
N THR A 186 0.74 -0.33 7.51
CA THR A 186 0.12 -1.10 8.60
C THR A 186 -1.33 -0.67 8.87
N ASN A 187 -1.68 0.60 8.62
CA ASN A 187 -3.01 1.15 8.88
C ASN A 187 -4.12 0.41 8.13
N LYS A 188 -5.05 -0.19 8.86
CA LYS A 188 -6.27 -0.76 8.27
C LYS A 188 -7.10 0.41 7.73
N SER A 189 -7.73 0.26 6.56
CA SER A 189 -8.57 1.34 6.06
C SER A 189 -9.71 1.60 7.05
N PRO A 190 -10.14 2.85 7.27
CA PRO A 190 -11.24 3.15 8.18
C PRO A 190 -12.55 2.44 7.80
N THR A 191 -12.69 2.06 6.53
CA THR A 191 -13.86 1.38 5.94
C THR A 191 -13.71 -0.15 5.91
N ALA A 192 -12.58 -0.70 6.36
CA ALA A 192 -12.39 -2.16 6.38
C ALA A 192 -13.20 -2.77 7.52
N LEU A 193 -14.39 -3.29 7.19
CA LEU A 193 -15.15 -4.16 8.09
C LEU A 193 -14.25 -5.31 8.56
N THR A 194 -14.15 -5.47 9.88
CA THR A 194 -13.40 -6.55 10.47
C THR A 194 -14.10 -7.89 10.19
N VAL A 195 -13.39 -9.00 10.42
CA VAL A 195 -13.98 -10.35 10.28
C VAL A 195 -15.23 -10.48 11.16
N ASN A 196 -15.21 -9.88 12.35
CA ASN A 196 -16.34 -9.89 13.28
C ASN A 196 -17.51 -9.05 12.76
N ASP A 197 -17.25 -7.86 12.19
CA ASP A 197 -18.32 -7.02 11.63
C ASP A 197 -18.99 -7.70 10.43
N LYS A 198 -18.20 -8.32 9.56
CA LYS A 198 -18.71 -9.11 8.42
C LYS A 198 -19.55 -10.29 8.91
N ALA A 199 -19.08 -11.00 9.94
CA ALA A 199 -19.80 -12.12 10.52
C ALA A 199 -21.14 -11.69 11.14
N ALA A 200 -21.19 -10.54 11.84
CA ALA A 200 -22.41 -9.99 12.43
C ALA A 200 -23.43 -9.54 11.38
N ILE A 201 -22.99 -9.02 10.23
CA ILE A 201 -23.88 -8.67 9.12
C ILE A 201 -24.40 -9.94 8.43
N ALA A 202 -23.53 -10.92 8.19
CA ALA A 202 -23.90 -12.20 7.58
C ALA A 202 -24.86 -13.01 8.44
N SER A 203 -24.66 -13.07 9.76
CA SER A 203 -25.54 -13.82 10.67
C SER A 203 -26.97 -13.33 10.57
N LYS A 204 -27.19 -12.00 10.59
CA LYS A 204 -28.51 -11.38 10.40
C LYS A 204 -29.14 -11.71 9.05
N ARG A 205 -28.33 -11.83 7.99
CA ARG A 205 -28.82 -12.13 6.62
C ARG A 205 -29.21 -13.59 6.44
N ILE A 206 -28.43 -14.52 6.98
CA ILE A 206 -28.70 -15.96 6.84
C ILE A 206 -30.02 -16.34 7.52
N SER A 207 -30.36 -15.70 8.64
CA SER A 207 -31.64 -15.90 9.32
C SER A 207 -32.87 -15.54 8.46
N ALA A 208 -32.71 -14.79 7.37
CA ALA A 208 -33.82 -14.38 6.50
C ALA A 208 -34.24 -15.44 5.46
N LYS A 209 -33.37 -16.41 5.10
CA LYS A 209 -33.68 -17.42 4.09
C LYS A 209 -33.29 -18.82 4.57
N LYS A 210 -34.30 -19.68 4.76
CA LYS A 210 -34.13 -21.09 5.15
C LYS A 210 -34.01 -21.97 3.91
N LEU A 211 -32.93 -22.75 3.79
CA LEU A 211 -32.71 -23.70 2.69
C LEU A 211 -33.28 -25.09 2.97
N GLY A 212 -33.41 -25.47 4.24
CA GLY A 212 -33.91 -26.78 4.67
C GLY A 212 -33.86 -26.92 6.20
N THR A 213 -34.34 -28.05 6.72
CA THR A 213 -34.19 -28.44 8.13
C THR A 213 -33.55 -29.82 8.17
N VAL A 214 -32.51 -29.99 8.98
CA VAL A 214 -31.90 -31.30 9.25
C VAL A 214 -32.16 -31.64 10.71
N GLN A 215 -32.67 -32.84 10.98
CA GLN A 215 -32.95 -33.35 12.32
C GLN A 215 -32.42 -34.78 12.43
N SER A 216 -31.58 -35.04 13.43
CA SER A 216 -31.14 -36.38 13.82
C SER A 216 -30.88 -36.40 15.34
N GLU A 217 -31.00 -37.57 15.96
CA GLU A 217 -30.77 -37.71 17.40
C GLU A 217 -29.28 -37.54 17.75
N GLU A 218 -28.38 -37.94 16.85
CA GLU A 218 -26.93 -37.78 16.98
C GLU A 218 -26.53 -36.30 16.94
N LEU A 219 -27.16 -35.50 16.08
CA LEU A 219 -26.94 -34.05 16.04
C LEU A 219 -27.40 -33.39 17.32
N LYS A 220 -28.52 -33.83 17.88
CA LYS A 220 -29.05 -33.31 19.15
C LYS A 220 -28.11 -33.59 20.33
N GLN A 221 -27.39 -34.72 20.31
CA GLN A 221 -26.40 -35.06 21.34
C GLN A 221 -25.09 -34.25 21.21
N GLN A 222 -24.70 -33.88 19.99
CA GLN A 222 -23.51 -33.06 19.76
C GLN A 222 -23.74 -31.56 19.95
N LEU A 223 -24.99 -31.10 19.88
CA LEU A 223 -25.34 -29.70 20.06
C LEU A 223 -25.54 -29.33 21.53
N ASP A 224 -24.90 -28.25 21.94
CA ASP A 224 -25.03 -27.71 23.30
C ASP A 224 -26.38 -27.01 23.51
N ALA A 225 -27.12 -27.43 24.53
CA ALA A 225 -28.39 -26.82 24.94
C ALA A 225 -28.24 -25.34 25.34
N ALA A 226 -27.05 -24.90 25.77
CA ALA A 226 -26.80 -23.50 26.10
C ALA A 226 -26.74 -22.58 24.85
N LYS A 227 -26.65 -23.14 23.63
CA LYS A 227 -26.53 -22.40 22.37
C LYS A 227 -27.76 -22.51 21.46
N ILE A 228 -28.90 -22.89 22.02
CA ILE A 228 -30.16 -22.97 21.27
C ILE A 228 -30.48 -21.58 20.67
N GLY A 229 -30.66 -21.54 19.35
CA GLY A 229 -30.91 -20.30 18.59
C GLY A 229 -29.66 -19.60 18.04
N ALA A 230 -28.46 -20.09 18.34
CA ALA A 230 -27.22 -19.60 17.73
C ALA A 230 -26.95 -20.27 16.37
N ASN A 231 -26.20 -19.57 15.50
CA ASN A 231 -25.72 -20.15 14.24
C ASN A 231 -24.62 -21.18 14.54
N THR A 232 -24.66 -22.34 13.87
CA THR A 232 -23.63 -23.37 13.92
C THR A 232 -23.12 -23.71 12.52
N VAL A 233 -21.93 -24.30 12.42
CA VAL A 233 -21.35 -24.77 11.16
C VAL A 233 -21.47 -26.29 11.10
N LEU A 234 -22.13 -26.77 10.05
CA LEU A 234 -22.22 -28.18 9.73
C LEU A 234 -21.24 -28.53 8.62
N LEU A 235 -20.47 -29.60 8.83
CA LEU A 235 -19.61 -30.18 7.79
C LEU A 235 -20.37 -31.29 7.10
N GLY A 236 -20.68 -31.10 5.83
CA GLY A 236 -21.37 -32.08 5.00
C GLY A 236 -20.58 -32.46 3.76
N THR A 237 -20.78 -33.68 3.26
CA THR A 237 -20.33 -34.06 1.91
C THR A 237 -21.52 -34.05 0.97
N TRP A 238 -21.35 -33.40 -0.16
CA TRP A 238 -22.36 -33.34 -1.21
C TRP A 238 -22.29 -34.60 -2.07
N ASN A 239 -23.44 -35.26 -2.25
CA ASN A 239 -23.60 -36.44 -3.07
C ASN A 239 -24.14 -36.09 -4.47
N ALA A 240 -23.91 -36.95 -5.46
CA ALA A 240 -24.27 -36.70 -6.85
C ALA A 240 -25.80 -36.56 -7.09
N ASP A 241 -26.61 -37.06 -6.16
CA ASP A 241 -28.07 -36.95 -6.16
C ASP A 241 -28.59 -35.59 -5.61
N GLY A 242 -27.70 -34.72 -5.12
CA GLY A 242 -28.06 -33.44 -4.50
C GLY A 242 -28.28 -33.51 -2.99
N SER A 243 -28.16 -34.68 -2.36
CA SER A 243 -28.21 -34.82 -0.90
C SER A 243 -26.90 -34.38 -0.24
N ILE A 244 -26.96 -34.00 1.04
CA ILE A 244 -25.80 -33.61 1.84
C ILE A 244 -25.75 -34.47 3.11
N ASP A 245 -24.71 -35.29 3.22
CA ASP A 245 -24.46 -36.10 4.40
C ASP A 245 -23.71 -35.28 5.45
N VAL A 246 -24.39 -34.89 6.53
CA VAL A 246 -23.81 -34.15 7.66
C VAL A 246 -22.95 -35.09 8.50
N ARG A 247 -21.65 -34.79 8.62
CA ARG A 247 -20.64 -35.64 9.30
C ARG A 247 -20.18 -35.09 10.64
N ALA A 248 -20.19 -33.77 10.82
CA ALA A 248 -19.72 -33.15 12.06
C ALA A 248 -20.34 -31.75 12.28
N VAL A 249 -20.43 -31.37 13.55
CA VAL A 249 -20.80 -30.03 14.01
C VAL A 249 -19.55 -29.33 14.54
N VAL A 250 -19.36 -28.04 14.18
CA VAL A 250 -18.22 -27.24 14.63
C VAL A 250 -18.69 -25.99 15.37
N ASP A 251 -18.35 -25.92 16.66
CA ASP A 251 -18.84 -24.89 17.59
C ASP A 251 -17.82 -23.81 17.97
N GLY A 252 -16.68 -23.76 17.25
CA GLY A 252 -15.64 -22.77 17.46
C GLY A 252 -16.06 -21.38 16.96
N THR A 253 -16.03 -20.37 17.85
CA THR A 253 -16.38 -18.97 17.51
C THR A 253 -15.54 -18.40 16.36
N GLY A 254 -14.24 -18.74 16.31
CA GLY A 254 -13.35 -18.35 15.22
C GLY A 254 -13.74 -18.95 13.87
N VAL A 255 -14.16 -20.23 13.86
CA VAL A 255 -14.58 -20.93 12.64
C VAL A 255 -15.93 -20.41 12.15
N LEU A 256 -16.87 -20.19 13.07
CA LEU A 256 -18.17 -19.59 12.76
C LEU A 256 -18.02 -18.20 12.14
N ASN A 257 -17.21 -17.33 12.74
CA ASN A 257 -16.97 -15.97 12.21
C ASN A 257 -16.29 -16.01 10.84
N ALA A 258 -15.32 -16.92 10.63
CA ALA A 258 -14.66 -17.09 9.35
C ALA A 258 -15.64 -17.57 8.25
N ALA A 259 -16.49 -18.55 8.57
CA ALA A 259 -17.51 -19.06 7.65
C ALA A 259 -18.54 -17.97 7.28
N LEU A 260 -19.04 -17.23 8.27
CA LEU A 260 -19.97 -16.11 8.06
C LEU A 260 -19.33 -14.97 7.26
N ALA A 261 -18.07 -14.64 7.51
CA ALA A 261 -17.35 -13.61 6.75
C ALA A 261 -17.05 -14.05 5.31
N SER A 262 -16.81 -15.34 5.08
CA SER A 262 -16.70 -15.92 3.74
C SER A 262 -18.02 -15.81 2.98
N TYR A 263 -19.13 -16.18 3.63
CA TYR A 263 -20.48 -16.01 3.08
C TYR A 263 -20.79 -14.56 2.73
N TYR A 264 -20.49 -13.60 3.62
CA TYR A 264 -20.65 -12.17 3.32
C TYR A 264 -19.91 -11.74 2.06
N SER A 265 -18.68 -12.24 1.87
CA SER A 265 -17.85 -11.89 0.72
C SER A 265 -18.40 -12.50 -0.58
N ALA A 266 -18.92 -13.73 -0.52
CA ALA A 266 -19.59 -14.38 -1.64
C ALA A 266 -20.92 -13.72 -2.01
N ASP A 267 -21.76 -13.36 -1.02
CA ASP A 267 -23.02 -12.62 -1.21
C ASP A 267 -22.77 -11.25 -1.85
N LYS A 268 -21.75 -10.53 -1.35
CA LYS A 268 -21.34 -9.25 -1.95
C LYS A 268 -20.91 -9.42 -3.41
N ALA A 269 -20.05 -10.40 -3.71
CA ALA A 269 -19.59 -10.65 -5.08
C ALA A 269 -20.74 -11.08 -6.02
N ALA A 270 -21.71 -11.86 -5.53
CA ALA A 270 -22.87 -12.26 -6.30
C ALA A 270 -23.77 -11.07 -6.65
N ARG A 271 -23.95 -10.12 -5.72
CA ARG A 271 -24.71 -8.88 -5.98
C ARG A 271 -24.02 -7.99 -6.98
N GLU A 272 -22.71 -7.75 -6.82
CA GLU A 272 -21.92 -6.98 -7.78
C GLU A 272 -22.00 -7.60 -9.18
N LYS A 273 -21.92 -8.93 -9.28
CA LYS A 273 -22.09 -9.64 -10.55
C LYS A 273 -23.49 -9.48 -11.13
N ALA A 274 -24.54 -9.61 -10.32
CA ALA A 274 -25.93 -9.45 -10.75
C ALA A 274 -26.23 -8.01 -11.22
N GLU A 275 -25.68 -6.99 -10.55
CA GLU A 275 -25.80 -5.59 -10.95
C GLU A 275 -25.09 -5.33 -12.29
N ILE A 276 -23.90 -5.90 -12.50
CA ILE A 276 -23.19 -5.81 -13.78
C ILE A 276 -23.98 -6.49 -14.90
N GLU A 277 -24.53 -7.68 -14.68
CA GLU A 277 -25.33 -8.40 -15.66
C GLU A 277 -26.64 -7.64 -16.01
N GLN A 278 -27.29 -7.01 -15.03
CA GLN A 278 -28.46 -6.15 -15.26
C GLN A 278 -28.12 -4.88 -16.04
N GLN A 279 -26.99 -4.25 -15.76
CA GLN A 279 -26.53 -3.10 -16.54
C GLN A 279 -26.21 -3.50 -17.98
N GLN A 280 -25.57 -4.64 -18.18
CA GLN A 280 -25.27 -5.17 -19.51
C GLN A 280 -26.53 -5.53 -20.30
N SER A 281 -27.52 -6.17 -19.68
CA SER A 281 -28.78 -6.48 -20.34
C SER A 281 -29.58 -5.22 -20.69
N THR A 282 -29.56 -4.21 -19.82
CA THR A 282 -30.21 -2.90 -20.08
C THR A 282 -29.54 -2.18 -21.25
N ILE A 283 -28.20 -2.15 -21.30
CA ILE A 283 -27.45 -1.54 -22.41
C ILE A 283 -27.70 -2.30 -23.72
N GLN A 284 -27.82 -3.63 -23.66
CA GLN A 284 -28.06 -4.44 -24.84
C GLN A 284 -29.49 -4.27 -25.37
N GLN A 285 -30.48 -4.15 -24.49
CA GLN A 285 -31.86 -3.84 -24.88
C GLN A 285 -31.96 -2.44 -25.50
N GLN A 286 -31.33 -1.42 -24.89
CA GLN A 286 -31.30 -0.06 -25.44
C GLN A 286 -30.67 0.01 -26.84
N LYS A 287 -29.64 -0.80 -27.10
CA LYS A 287 -29.03 -0.92 -28.44
C LYS A 287 -29.95 -1.60 -29.45
N LEU A 288 -30.73 -2.59 -29.01
CA LEU A 288 -31.68 -3.29 -29.87
C LEU A 288 -32.85 -2.37 -30.25
N ASP A 289 -33.39 -1.64 -29.27
CA ASP A 289 -34.48 -0.68 -29.47
C ASP A 289 -34.03 0.50 -30.37
N ALA A 290 -32.81 1.00 -30.19
CA ALA A 290 -32.26 2.06 -31.05
C ALA A 290 -32.00 1.58 -32.50
N ALA A 291 -31.61 0.31 -32.69
CA ALA A 291 -31.44 -0.27 -34.02
C ALA A 291 -32.79 -0.48 -34.73
N GLN A 292 -33.83 -0.87 -34.00
CA GLN A 292 -35.19 -0.99 -34.52
C GLN A 292 -35.78 0.38 -34.88
N ALA A 293 -35.62 1.39 -34.01
CA ALA A 293 -36.06 2.76 -34.30
C ALA A 293 -35.36 3.37 -35.54
N ALA A 294 -34.07 3.08 -35.75
CA ALA A 294 -33.34 3.52 -36.94
C ALA A 294 -33.79 2.78 -38.21
N ALA A 295 -34.17 1.50 -38.10
CA ALA A 295 -34.72 0.73 -39.22
C ALA A 295 -36.12 1.22 -39.62
N ASP A 296 -36.97 1.54 -38.64
CA ASP A 296 -38.32 2.07 -38.88
C ASP A 296 -38.28 3.47 -39.51
N GLN A 297 -37.33 4.32 -39.10
CA GLN A 297 -37.12 5.64 -39.73
C GLN A 297 -36.62 5.55 -41.18
N ALA A 298 -35.90 4.48 -41.54
CA ALA A 298 -35.42 4.26 -42.90
C ALA A 298 -36.47 3.65 -43.84
N LEU A 299 -37.55 3.07 -43.32
CA LEU A 299 -38.65 2.49 -44.11
C LEU A 299 -39.73 3.53 -44.48
N VAL A 300 -39.77 4.66 -43.77
CA VAL A 300 -40.77 5.74 -43.95
C VAL A 300 -40.22 6.88 -44.85
N ALA A 301 -38.95 6.84 -45.24
CA ALA A 301 -38.31 7.77 -46.18
C ALA A 301 -38.25 7.19 -47.60
#